data_AF-A3A8I7-F1
#
_entry.id   AF-A3A8I7-F1
#
_cell.length_a   1.000
_cell.length_b   1.000
_cell.length_c   1.000
_cell.angle_alpha   90.00
_cell.angle_beta   90.00
_cell.angle_gamma   90.00
#
_symmetry.space_group_name_H-M   'P 1'
#
loop_
_entity.id
_entity.type
_entity.pdbx_description
1 polymer ?
#
loop_
_entity_poly.entity_id
_entity_poly.type
_entity_poly.pdbx_seq_one_letter_code
_entity_poly.pdbx_strand_id
1 'polypeptide(L)'
;MPSALAALTALASASMLGVLTALAEVAPLLLPPSCQARLPTSSPVMPPVTPLSPPPPCFALSRPTYMRGYCFGKLRDWLEELRYRDGDTLFGAPYDFRYAPPVPGQTSEVYSRYFDELMAPVEAATKKKRKKAVIVGHSYGGMVAVEFIPSTPRAWQGEHIERLILVAPTLPYGFLGSVGSSSILLLTATSTARSVRPMWRSFESAMANFPSPAVFGREPLVITKKRNYSAYVMEDFLAAG
;
A
#
# COMPACT_ATOMS: atom_id res chain seq x y z
N MET A 1 8.76 4.99 36.55
CA MET A 1 7.86 4.45 35.51
C MET A 1 7.77 5.47 34.38
N PRO A 2 8.49 5.31 33.26
CA PRO A 2 8.33 6.20 32.12
C PRO A 2 7.09 5.77 31.32
N SER A 3 6.24 6.74 31.03
CA SER A 3 4.96 6.59 30.33
C SER A 3 5.12 5.96 28.94
N ALA A 4 4.17 5.09 28.57
CA ALA A 4 4.00 4.48 27.25
C ALA A 4 3.92 5.46 26.05
N LEU A 5 3.91 6.77 26.31
CA LEU A 5 3.94 7.82 25.30
C LEU A 5 5.35 8.03 24.69
N ALA A 6 6.42 7.60 25.35
CA ALA A 6 7.80 7.72 24.84
C ALA A 6 8.18 6.63 23.83
N ALA A 7 7.40 5.54 23.71
CA ALA A 7 7.69 4.45 22.78
C ALA A 7 7.14 4.69 21.35
N LEU A 8 6.29 5.72 21.17
CA LEU A 8 5.73 6.09 19.86
C LEU A 8 6.67 6.99 19.03
N THR A 9 7.81 7.40 19.58
CA THR A 9 8.76 8.30 18.90
C THR A 9 9.89 7.59 18.13
N ALA A 10 9.86 6.25 17.99
CA ALA A 10 10.98 5.48 17.42
C ALA A 10 10.64 4.53 16.25
N LEU A 11 9.44 4.59 15.66
CA LEU A 11 9.09 3.76 14.48
C LEU A 11 8.73 4.61 13.25
N ALA A 12 9.59 5.58 12.92
CA ALA A 12 9.52 6.33 11.65
C ALA A 12 10.54 5.85 10.59
N SER A 13 11.28 4.75 10.83
CA SER A 13 12.36 4.31 9.92
C SER A 13 12.17 2.86 9.47
N ALA A 14 11.37 2.68 8.41
CA ALA A 14 11.49 1.66 7.35
C ALA A 14 10.19 1.65 6.53
N SER A 15 10.07 2.41 5.44
CA SER A 15 10.54 1.92 4.13
C SER A 15 11.01 3.06 3.21
N MET A 16 11.95 3.85 3.70
CA MET A 16 12.69 4.86 2.92
C MET A 16 14.20 4.81 3.25
N LEU A 17 14.78 3.61 3.33
CA LEU A 17 16.23 3.43 3.30
C LEU A 17 16.58 2.32 2.30
N GLY A 18 16.90 2.76 1.09
CA GLY A 18 17.41 1.94 0.00
C GLY A 18 17.95 2.81 -1.14
N VAL A 19 18.44 4.01 -0.80
CA VAL A 19 19.22 4.86 -1.70
C VAL A 19 20.40 5.39 -0.90
N LEU A 20 21.48 4.62 -0.89
CA LEU A 20 22.83 5.14 -0.66
C LEU A 20 23.78 4.44 -1.64
N THR A 21 24.10 5.17 -2.69
CA THR A 21 25.40 5.28 -3.38
C THR A 21 26.38 4.12 -3.24
N ALA A 22 26.60 3.38 -4.34
CA ALA A 22 27.92 2.89 -4.77
C ALA A 22 27.85 2.33 -6.20
N LEU A 23 28.11 3.18 -7.19
CA LEU A 23 28.71 2.76 -8.46
C LEU A 23 30.20 3.03 -8.33
N ALA A 24 31.05 1.99 -8.40
CA ALA A 24 32.36 1.98 -9.07
C ALA A 24 33.23 0.75 -8.66
N GLU A 25 33.86 0.17 -9.67
CA GLU A 25 35.09 -0.66 -9.67
C GLU A 25 35.06 -2.18 -9.33
N VAL A 26 34.92 -2.97 -10.40
CA VAL A 26 35.90 -3.90 -11.00
C VAL A 26 36.85 -4.71 -10.07
N ALA A 27 36.53 -6.02 -10.01
CA ALA A 27 37.39 -7.22 -10.07
C ALA A 27 38.30 -7.60 -8.87
N PRO A 28 38.86 -8.81 -8.92
CA PRO A 28 38.25 -10.11 -8.58
C PRO A 28 38.89 -10.67 -7.30
N LEU A 29 38.32 -11.68 -6.63
CA LEU A 29 39.07 -12.70 -5.82
C LEU A 29 38.09 -13.73 -5.21
N LEU A 30 38.17 -14.95 -5.76
CA LEU A 30 38.07 -16.27 -5.11
C LEU A 30 36.92 -16.58 -4.13
N LEU A 31 35.92 -17.31 -4.63
CA LEU A 31 35.08 -18.21 -3.82
C LEU A 31 35.59 -19.67 -3.93
N PRO A 32 35.49 -20.48 -2.86
CA PRO A 32 36.05 -21.84 -2.78
C PRO A 32 35.25 -22.91 -3.56
N PRO A 33 35.83 -24.11 -3.82
CA PRO A 33 35.45 -25.02 -4.89
C PRO A 33 34.18 -25.87 -4.67
N SER A 34 33.35 -25.58 -3.66
CA SER A 34 32.32 -26.52 -3.20
C SER A 34 30.97 -26.44 -3.93
N CYS A 35 30.79 -25.49 -4.86
CA CYS A 35 29.49 -25.26 -5.52
C CYS A 35 29.47 -25.50 -7.03
N GLN A 36 30.51 -26.08 -7.63
CA GLN A 36 30.45 -26.56 -9.01
C GLN A 36 30.10 -28.04 -9.06
N ALA A 37 28.81 -28.38 -8.97
CA ALA A 37 28.32 -29.66 -9.45
C ALA A 37 26.83 -29.61 -9.85
N ARG A 38 26.61 -29.89 -11.14
CA ARG A 38 25.39 -30.42 -11.78
C ARG A 38 24.34 -29.41 -12.25
N LEU A 39 24.66 -28.71 -13.35
CA LEU A 39 23.66 -28.20 -14.30
C LEU A 39 23.30 -29.33 -15.29
N PRO A 40 22.01 -29.68 -15.49
CA PRO A 40 21.61 -30.53 -16.60
C PRO A 40 21.68 -29.73 -17.93
N THR A 41 22.39 -30.30 -18.90
CA THR A 41 22.57 -29.75 -20.25
C THR A 41 21.42 -30.19 -21.16
N SER A 42 20.24 -29.58 -21.03
CA SER A 42 19.27 -29.48 -22.12
C SER A 42 18.14 -28.51 -21.77
N SER A 43 17.90 -27.56 -22.67
CA SER A 43 16.74 -26.65 -22.59
C SER A 43 15.46 -27.44 -22.94
N PRO A 44 14.37 -27.34 -22.15
CA PRO A 44 13.10 -27.91 -22.59
C PRO A 44 12.45 -27.00 -23.63
N VAL A 45 12.08 -27.59 -24.76
CA VAL A 45 11.21 -26.96 -25.78
C VAL A 45 9.79 -26.92 -25.22
N MET A 46 9.19 -25.73 -25.15
CA MET A 46 7.80 -25.53 -24.75
C MET A 46 6.85 -25.90 -25.91
N PRO A 47 5.77 -26.67 -25.67
CA PRO A 47 4.74 -26.92 -26.68
C PRO A 47 3.80 -25.70 -26.86
N PRO A 48 3.09 -25.61 -28.00
CA PRO A 48 2.25 -24.47 -28.33
C PRO A 48 1.00 -24.37 -27.44
N VAL A 49 0.63 -23.14 -27.10
CA VAL A 49 -0.48 -22.79 -26.21
C VAL A 49 -1.82 -22.99 -26.93
N THR A 50 -2.67 -23.86 -26.40
CA THR A 50 -4.10 -23.96 -26.76
C THR A 50 -4.94 -23.13 -25.77
N PRO A 51 -6.11 -22.59 -26.18
CA PRO A 51 -6.91 -21.72 -25.33
C PRO A 51 -7.49 -22.50 -24.14
N LEU A 52 -7.20 -22.02 -22.94
CA LEU A 52 -7.57 -22.63 -21.65
C LEU A 52 -9.08 -22.52 -21.38
N SER A 53 -9.73 -23.65 -21.15
CA SER A 53 -10.96 -23.76 -20.36
C SER A 53 -10.76 -23.17 -18.94
N PRO A 54 -11.81 -22.66 -18.28
CA PRO A 54 -11.68 -22.07 -16.95
C PRO A 54 -11.24 -23.11 -15.90
N PRO A 55 -10.39 -22.73 -14.92
CA PRO A 55 -9.89 -23.67 -13.92
C PRO A 55 -10.98 -24.05 -12.91
N PRO A 56 -10.95 -25.29 -12.38
CA PRO A 56 -11.92 -25.76 -11.39
C PRO A 56 -11.75 -25.05 -10.02
N PRO A 57 -12.79 -25.05 -9.17
CA PRO A 57 -12.90 -24.20 -7.96
C PRO A 57 -12.02 -24.62 -6.78
N CYS A 58 -10.98 -25.43 -7.02
CA CYS A 58 -10.12 -26.01 -5.98
C CYS A 58 -8.66 -25.61 -6.17
N PHE A 59 -8.38 -24.30 -6.18
CA PHE A 59 -7.07 -23.77 -5.77
C PHE A 59 -7.29 -22.94 -4.50
N ALA A 60 -7.54 -23.65 -3.40
CA ALA A 60 -7.34 -23.10 -2.08
C ALA A 60 -5.86 -22.68 -1.99
N LEU A 61 -5.61 -21.38 -1.99
CA LEU A 61 -4.30 -20.79 -1.81
C LEU A 61 -3.74 -21.23 -0.45
N SER A 62 -2.86 -22.24 -0.46
CA SER A 62 -1.91 -22.46 0.61
C SER A 62 -1.12 -21.16 0.79
N ARG A 63 -1.46 -20.37 1.81
CA ARG A 63 -0.81 -19.09 2.13
C ARG A 63 0.69 -19.31 2.30
N PRO A 64 1.57 -18.81 1.43
CA PRO A 64 3.00 -18.94 1.63
C PRO A 64 3.39 -18.14 2.88
N THR A 65 4.07 -18.79 3.82
CA THR A 65 4.65 -18.19 5.04
C THR A 65 5.58 -17.00 4.75
N TYR A 66 6.07 -16.86 3.52
CA TYR A 66 6.93 -15.78 3.06
C TYR A 66 6.27 -14.37 3.09
N MET A 67 4.94 -14.27 2.93
CA MET A 67 4.24 -12.97 2.98
C MET A 67 4.00 -12.47 4.41
N ARG A 68 4.30 -13.28 5.43
CA ARG A 68 3.95 -12.99 6.82
C ARG A 68 4.72 -11.77 7.39
N GLY A 69 5.85 -11.38 6.78
CA GLY A 69 6.71 -10.27 7.20
C GLY A 69 6.60 -8.98 6.38
N TYR A 70 5.75 -8.92 5.35
CA TYR A 70 5.61 -7.72 4.50
C TYR A 70 4.55 -6.73 5.06
N CYS A 71 4.76 -5.43 4.86
CA CYS A 71 3.92 -4.31 5.34
C CYS A 71 3.59 -4.34 6.84
N PHE A 72 2.51 -5.03 7.22
CA PHE A 72 1.98 -5.07 8.59
C PHE A 72 2.40 -6.30 9.39
N GLY A 73 3.18 -7.21 8.81
CA GLY A 73 3.61 -8.45 9.46
C GLY A 73 4.20 -8.25 10.85
N LYS A 74 5.24 -7.41 10.96
CA LYS A 74 5.90 -7.10 12.24
C LYS A 74 4.97 -6.39 13.23
N LEU A 75 4.10 -5.49 12.74
CA LEU A 75 3.12 -4.81 13.60
C LEU A 75 2.12 -5.81 14.18
N ARG A 76 1.59 -6.72 13.36
CA ARG A 76 0.69 -7.78 13.81
C ARG A 76 1.38 -8.63 14.87
N ASP A 77 2.60 -9.10 14.60
CA ASP A 77 3.32 -9.98 15.52
C ASP A 77 3.55 -9.29 16.88
N TRP A 78 3.95 -8.00 16.87
CA TRP A 78 4.06 -7.19 18.09
C TRP A 78 2.73 -7.00 18.82
N LEU A 79 1.63 -6.77 18.10
CA LEU A 79 0.28 -6.69 18.70
C LEU A 79 -0.15 -8.05 19.30
N GLU A 80 0.24 -9.17 18.69
CA GLU A 80 -0.03 -10.51 19.21
C GLU A 80 0.72 -10.79 20.52
N GLU A 81 1.96 -10.29 20.66
CA GLU A 81 2.70 -10.30 21.93
C GLU A 81 1.95 -9.51 23.02
N LEU A 82 1.32 -8.40 22.63
CA LEU A 82 0.41 -7.60 23.49
C LEU A 82 -0.98 -8.23 23.68
N ARG A 83 -1.16 -9.51 23.32
CA ARG A 83 -2.40 -10.29 23.47
C ARG A 83 -3.55 -9.89 22.54
N TYR A 84 -3.28 -9.12 21.49
CA TYR A 84 -4.22 -9.05 20.37
C TYR A 84 -4.22 -10.38 19.59
N ARG A 85 -5.31 -10.68 18.89
CA ARG A 85 -5.50 -11.95 18.17
C ARG A 85 -6.15 -11.67 16.82
N ASP A 86 -5.48 -12.13 15.75
CA ASP A 86 -6.00 -12.04 14.39
C ASP A 86 -7.36 -12.72 14.29
N GLY A 87 -8.33 -12.02 13.70
CA GLY A 87 -9.73 -12.49 13.57
C GLY A 87 -10.57 -12.41 14.85
N ASP A 88 -10.05 -11.91 15.97
CA ASP A 88 -10.83 -11.78 17.23
C ASP A 88 -10.74 -10.40 17.89
N THR A 89 -9.55 -9.83 18.03
CA THR A 89 -9.34 -8.46 18.52
C THR A 89 -8.52 -7.60 17.57
N LEU A 90 -7.96 -8.20 16.53
CA LEU A 90 -7.23 -7.56 15.46
C LEU A 90 -7.82 -8.03 14.13
N PHE A 91 -8.17 -7.08 13.27
CA PHE A 91 -8.82 -7.37 11.99
C PHE A 91 -8.11 -6.61 10.88
N GLY A 92 -7.77 -7.34 9.81
CA GLY A 92 -7.40 -6.70 8.55
C GLY A 92 -8.64 -6.26 7.80
N ALA A 93 -8.57 -5.08 7.19
CA ALA A 93 -9.64 -4.53 6.33
C ALA A 93 -9.09 -4.31 4.91
N PRO A 94 -8.80 -5.38 4.14
CA PRO A 94 -8.27 -5.24 2.79
C PRO A 94 -9.30 -4.57 1.87
N TYR A 95 -8.83 -3.72 0.97
CA TYR A 95 -9.64 -3.02 -0.03
C TYR A 95 -8.96 -3.09 -1.40
N ASP A 96 -9.73 -2.82 -2.46
CA ASP A 96 -9.17 -2.69 -3.81
C ASP A 96 -8.49 -1.33 -3.97
N PHE A 97 -7.17 -1.33 -3.82
CA PHE A 97 -6.35 -0.13 -3.89
C PHE A 97 -6.26 0.46 -5.31
N ARG A 98 -6.84 -0.16 -6.34
CA ARG A 98 -6.87 0.40 -7.70
C ARG A 98 -7.87 1.56 -7.81
N TYR A 99 -8.90 1.53 -6.97
CA TYR A 99 -9.97 2.53 -6.91
C TYR A 99 -9.67 3.61 -5.86
N ALA A 100 -10.36 4.75 -5.97
CA ALA A 100 -10.30 5.82 -4.99
C ALA A 100 -11.54 5.87 -4.07
N PRO A 101 -11.37 6.15 -2.76
CA PRO A 101 -12.51 6.56 -1.94
C PRO A 101 -13.11 7.86 -2.49
N PRO A 102 -14.37 8.17 -2.16
CA PRO A 102 -15.04 9.36 -2.66
C PRO A 102 -14.20 10.62 -2.41
N VAL A 103 -13.85 11.35 -3.47
CA VAL A 103 -13.30 12.70 -3.37
C VAL A 103 -14.43 13.72 -3.41
N PRO A 104 -14.27 14.94 -2.87
CA PRO A 104 -15.34 15.94 -2.88
C PRO A 104 -15.96 16.14 -4.27
N GLY A 105 -17.28 15.94 -4.36
CA GLY A 105 -18.03 16.09 -5.61
C GLY A 105 -18.07 14.84 -6.50
N GLN A 106 -17.50 13.72 -6.07
CA GLN A 106 -17.54 12.44 -6.80
C GLN A 106 -18.04 11.30 -5.91
N THR A 107 -18.63 10.28 -6.53
CA THR A 107 -19.04 9.04 -5.85
C THR A 107 -18.08 7.92 -6.21
N SER A 108 -17.99 6.91 -5.33
CA SER A 108 -17.24 5.68 -5.58
C SER A 108 -18.08 4.49 -5.12
N GLU A 109 -18.66 3.76 -6.07
CA GLU A 109 -19.50 2.59 -5.76
C GLU A 109 -18.69 1.50 -5.05
N VAL A 110 -17.45 1.29 -5.49
CA VAL A 110 -16.51 0.31 -4.91
C VAL A 110 -16.26 0.62 -3.43
N TYR A 111 -15.97 1.88 -3.08
CA TYR A 111 -15.71 2.25 -1.70
C TYR A 111 -16.97 2.39 -0.86
N SER A 112 -18.10 2.82 -1.44
CA SER A 112 -19.38 2.85 -0.73
C SER A 112 -19.74 1.46 -0.24
N ARG A 113 -19.67 0.47 -1.15
CA ARG A 113 -19.88 -0.94 -0.79
C ARG A 113 -18.86 -1.45 0.22
N TYR A 114 -17.57 -1.16 0.03
CA TYR A 114 -16.53 -1.58 0.98
C TYR A 114 -16.74 -1.00 2.38
N PHE A 115 -17.14 0.26 2.50
CA PHE A 115 -17.40 0.90 3.78
C PHE A 115 -18.62 0.29 4.48
N ASP A 116 -19.70 0.00 3.75
CA ASP A 116 -20.86 -0.72 4.28
C ASP A 116 -20.46 -2.12 4.79
N GLU A 117 -19.68 -2.86 4.00
CA GLU A 117 -19.17 -4.19 4.37
C GLU A 117 -18.20 -4.14 5.57
N LEU A 118 -17.45 -3.04 5.75
CA LEU A 118 -16.51 -2.85 6.87
C LEU A 118 -17.22 -2.55 8.20
N MET A 119 -18.41 -1.95 8.18
CA MET A 119 -19.16 -1.67 9.41
C MET A 119 -19.53 -2.95 10.16
N ALA A 120 -19.96 -4.00 9.45
CA ALA A 120 -20.41 -5.26 10.05
C ALA A 120 -19.35 -5.96 10.94
N PRO A 121 -18.11 -6.20 10.50
CA PRO A 121 -17.09 -6.80 11.37
C PRO A 121 -16.69 -5.88 12.53
N VAL A 122 -16.69 -4.55 12.34
CA VAL A 122 -16.43 -3.59 13.44
C VAL A 122 -17.51 -3.70 14.51
N GLU A 123 -18.78 -3.72 14.12
CA GLU A 123 -19.89 -3.91 15.06
C GLU A 123 -19.79 -5.24 15.80
N ALA A 124 -19.56 -6.33 15.08
CA ALA A 124 -19.45 -7.66 15.68
C ALA A 124 -18.31 -7.72 16.70
N ALA A 125 -17.14 -7.17 16.36
CA ALA A 125 -15.98 -7.13 17.24
C ALA A 125 -16.23 -6.26 18.49
N THR A 126 -16.76 -5.06 18.31
CA THR A 126 -16.98 -4.10 19.40
C THR A 126 -18.05 -4.57 20.37
N LYS A 127 -19.16 -5.12 19.87
CA LYS A 127 -20.23 -5.74 20.68
C LYS A 127 -19.70 -6.95 21.46
N LYS A 128 -18.96 -7.85 20.80
CA LYS A 128 -18.36 -9.04 21.44
C LYS A 128 -17.36 -8.67 22.55
N LYS A 129 -16.54 -7.64 22.33
CA LYS A 129 -15.49 -7.23 23.27
C LYS A 129 -15.94 -6.18 24.28
N ARG A 130 -17.14 -5.61 24.12
CA ARG A 130 -17.68 -4.48 24.90
C ARG A 130 -16.68 -3.31 24.95
N LYS A 131 -16.01 -3.06 23.83
CA LYS A 131 -14.99 -2.02 23.65
C LYS A 131 -15.16 -1.42 22.26
N LYS A 132 -14.86 -0.14 22.13
CA LYS A 132 -14.84 0.56 20.84
C LYS A 132 -13.58 0.17 20.05
N ALA A 133 -13.66 0.30 18.73
CA ALA A 133 -12.59 -0.03 17.81
C ALA A 133 -11.60 1.14 17.66
N VAL A 134 -10.33 0.78 17.50
CA VAL A 134 -9.27 1.70 17.07
C VAL A 134 -8.99 1.41 15.60
N ILE A 135 -9.18 2.41 14.74
CA ILE A 135 -8.87 2.28 13.32
C ILE A 135 -7.45 2.78 13.08
N VAL A 136 -6.65 1.99 12.38
CA VAL A 136 -5.27 2.35 12.02
C VAL A 136 -5.13 2.35 10.51
N GLY A 137 -4.85 3.53 9.94
CA GLY A 137 -4.60 3.70 8.51
C GLY A 137 -3.13 4.04 8.24
N HIS A 138 -2.50 3.34 7.30
CA HIS A 138 -1.12 3.60 6.87
C HIS A 138 -1.08 4.05 5.40
N SER A 139 -0.26 5.06 5.08
CA SER A 139 -0.09 5.53 3.70
C SER A 139 -1.45 5.84 3.06
N TYR A 140 -1.73 5.28 1.88
CA TYR A 140 -3.03 5.41 1.21
C TYR A 140 -4.20 4.91 2.06
N GLY A 141 -3.99 3.89 2.91
CA GLY A 141 -5.01 3.42 3.86
C GLY A 141 -5.35 4.46 4.93
N GLY A 142 -4.49 5.44 5.18
CA GLY A 142 -4.81 6.60 6.00
C GLY A 142 -5.88 7.49 5.36
N MET A 143 -5.77 7.73 4.05
CA MET A 143 -6.79 8.46 3.28
C MET A 143 -8.12 7.70 3.30
N VAL A 144 -8.09 6.39 3.02
CA VAL A 144 -9.29 5.53 3.08
C VAL A 144 -9.96 5.60 4.46
N ALA A 145 -9.17 5.55 5.54
CA ALA A 145 -9.71 5.61 6.89
C ALA A 145 -10.29 6.99 7.24
N VAL A 146 -9.72 8.09 6.71
CA VAL A 146 -10.29 9.43 6.84
C VAL A 146 -11.63 9.54 6.13
N GLU A 147 -11.79 8.92 4.96
CA GLU A 147 -13.05 8.95 4.20
C GLU A 147 -14.11 7.96 4.73
N PHE A 148 -13.71 6.91 5.43
CA PHE A 148 -14.63 5.98 6.09
C PHE A 148 -15.41 6.65 7.23
N ILE A 149 -14.78 7.53 8.02
CA ILE A 149 -15.46 8.17 9.15
C ILE A 149 -16.69 8.98 8.70
N PRO A 150 -16.61 9.94 7.76
CA PRO A 150 -17.77 10.70 7.31
C PRO A 150 -18.79 9.86 6.53
N SER A 151 -18.43 8.68 6.02
CA SER A 151 -19.38 7.78 5.35
C SER A 151 -20.31 7.01 6.30
N THR A 152 -20.08 7.09 7.62
CA THR A 152 -20.87 6.35 8.62
C THR A 152 -21.78 7.26 9.46
N PRO A 153 -22.94 6.79 9.95
CA PRO A 153 -23.80 7.58 10.83
C PRO A 153 -23.10 8.01 12.14
N ARG A 154 -23.30 9.25 12.60
CA ARG A 154 -22.68 9.75 13.84
C ARG A 154 -23.00 8.91 15.08
N ALA A 155 -24.23 8.41 15.20
CA ALA A 155 -24.62 7.54 16.31
C ALA A 155 -23.82 6.23 16.32
N TRP A 156 -23.62 5.64 15.14
CA TRP A 156 -22.79 4.44 14.96
C TRP A 156 -21.33 4.69 15.34
N GLN A 157 -20.76 5.81 14.92
CA GLN A 157 -19.40 6.20 15.32
C GLN A 157 -19.28 6.34 16.85
N GLY A 158 -20.27 6.99 17.47
CA GLY A 158 -20.34 7.15 18.92
C GLY A 158 -20.41 5.84 19.68
N GLU A 159 -21.02 4.80 19.11
CA GLU A 159 -21.11 3.47 19.71
C GLU A 159 -19.86 2.62 19.47
N HIS A 160 -19.28 2.68 18.26
CA HIS A 160 -18.31 1.69 17.80
C HIS A 160 -16.88 2.20 17.65
N ILE A 161 -16.62 3.49 17.50
CA ILE A 161 -15.28 4.01 17.19
C ILE A 161 -14.70 4.77 18.38
N GLU A 162 -13.48 4.40 18.78
CA GLU A 162 -12.75 5.07 19.86
C GLU A 162 -11.88 6.21 19.33
N ARG A 163 -11.06 5.89 18.33
CA ARG A 163 -10.06 6.79 17.76
C ARG A 163 -9.59 6.29 16.40
N LEU A 164 -9.08 7.23 15.62
CA LEU A 164 -8.40 7.00 14.35
C LEU A 164 -6.91 7.34 14.50
N ILE A 165 -6.05 6.40 14.14
CA ILE A 165 -4.59 6.57 14.12
C ILE A 165 -4.13 6.54 12.67
N LEU A 166 -3.46 7.61 12.24
CA LEU A 166 -2.93 7.76 10.88
C LEU A 166 -1.42 7.68 10.91
N VAL A 167 -0.85 6.75 10.14
CA VAL A 167 0.59 6.55 10.02
C VAL A 167 1.02 6.91 8.60
N ALA A 168 1.75 8.01 8.47
CA ALA A 168 2.18 8.55 7.18
C ALA A 168 1.04 8.64 6.14
N PRO A 169 -0.13 9.23 6.47
CA PRO A 169 -1.24 9.33 5.52
C PRO A 169 -0.80 10.15 4.30
N THR A 170 -1.34 9.82 3.14
CA THR A 170 -0.98 10.53 1.92
C THR A 170 -1.69 11.88 1.76
N LEU A 171 -2.79 12.12 2.48
CA LEU A 171 -3.45 13.42 2.51
C LEU A 171 -2.68 14.42 3.40
N PRO A 172 -2.64 15.71 3.04
CA PRO A 172 -2.91 16.30 1.71
C PRO A 172 -1.67 16.31 0.79
N TYR A 173 -0.56 15.72 1.25
CA TYR A 173 0.76 15.80 0.63
C TYR A 173 0.86 15.12 -0.75
N GLY A 174 0.04 14.10 -0.99
CA GLY A 174 0.04 13.27 -2.18
C GLY A 174 1.26 12.36 -2.31
N PHE A 175 1.29 11.55 -3.37
CA PHE A 175 2.43 10.73 -3.76
C PHE A 175 2.52 10.62 -5.28
N LEU A 176 3.41 11.42 -5.88
CA LEU A 176 3.63 11.44 -7.34
C LEU A 176 4.46 10.25 -7.85
N GLY A 177 5.09 9.49 -6.95
CA GLY A 177 5.99 8.40 -7.30
C GLY A 177 5.30 7.30 -8.13
N SER A 178 4.01 7.06 -7.89
CA SER A 178 3.20 6.03 -8.57
C SER A 178 2.95 6.33 -10.06
N VAL A 179 2.73 7.60 -10.43
CA VAL A 179 2.37 7.99 -11.81
C VAL A 179 3.57 8.43 -12.66
N GLY A 180 4.70 8.70 -11.99
CA GLY A 180 5.95 9.11 -12.59
C GLY A 180 6.82 7.92 -12.99
N SER A 181 8.11 8.00 -12.67
CA SER A 181 9.12 6.99 -13.04
C SER A 181 9.70 6.26 -11.83
N SER A 182 9.01 6.27 -10.68
CA SER A 182 9.60 5.85 -9.39
C SER A 182 8.75 4.85 -8.62
N SER A 183 7.74 4.23 -9.25
CA SER A 183 6.83 3.30 -8.58
C SER A 183 7.53 1.98 -8.26
N ILE A 184 8.13 1.91 -7.06
CA ILE A 184 8.89 0.74 -6.59
C ILE A 184 8.01 -0.37 -6.00
N LEU A 185 6.73 -0.07 -5.74
CA LEU A 185 5.82 -0.92 -4.96
C LEU A 185 5.52 -2.29 -5.61
N LEU A 186 5.77 -2.46 -6.91
CA LEU A 186 5.54 -3.71 -7.64
C LEU A 186 6.73 -4.11 -8.52
N LEU A 187 7.94 -3.60 -8.24
CA LEU A 187 9.11 -4.01 -9.04
C LEU A 187 9.48 -5.47 -8.75
N THR A 188 9.05 -6.38 -9.61
CA THR A 188 9.62 -7.72 -9.73
C THR A 188 10.97 -7.64 -10.44
N ALA A 189 11.78 -8.70 -10.37
CA ALA A 189 13.09 -8.77 -11.03
C ALA A 189 13.07 -8.45 -12.54
N THR A 190 11.91 -8.55 -13.19
CA THR A 190 11.72 -8.33 -14.64
C THR A 190 11.03 -7.01 -14.98
N SER A 191 10.51 -6.28 -14.00
CA SER A 191 9.76 -5.05 -14.24
C SER A 191 10.60 -3.81 -13.94
N THR A 192 10.39 -2.76 -14.73
CA THR A 192 11.02 -1.45 -14.54
C THR A 192 9.94 -0.43 -14.20
N ALA A 193 10.32 0.68 -13.58
CA ALA A 193 9.37 1.76 -13.30
C ALA A 193 8.68 2.26 -14.58
N ARG A 194 9.36 2.21 -15.74
CA ARG A 194 8.79 2.53 -17.04
C ARG A 194 7.74 1.52 -17.48
N SER A 195 7.95 0.22 -17.27
CA SER A 195 7.03 -0.83 -17.72
C SER A 195 5.75 -0.91 -16.89
N VAL A 196 5.81 -0.56 -15.61
CA VAL A 196 4.62 -0.54 -14.72
C VAL A 196 3.85 0.77 -14.76
N ARG A 197 4.40 1.83 -15.38
CA ARG A 197 3.76 3.15 -15.45
C ARG A 197 2.35 3.13 -16.05
N PRO A 198 2.05 2.41 -17.16
CA PRO A 198 0.70 2.37 -17.72
C PRO A 198 -0.33 1.78 -16.74
N MET A 199 0.06 0.74 -15.98
CA MET A 199 -0.78 0.15 -14.94
C MET A 199 -1.07 1.15 -13.82
N TRP A 200 -0.05 1.81 -13.29
CA TRP A 200 -0.28 2.81 -12.23
C TRP A 200 -1.13 3.99 -12.71
N ARG A 201 -0.96 4.43 -13.96
CA ARG A 201 -1.80 5.48 -14.56
C ARG A 201 -3.23 5.06 -14.82
N SER A 202 -3.54 3.76 -14.83
CA SER A 202 -4.91 3.26 -14.91
C SER A 202 -5.60 3.15 -13.53
N PHE A 203 -4.90 3.42 -12.43
CA PHE A 203 -5.50 3.38 -11.09
C PHE A 203 -6.02 4.76 -10.69
N GLU A 204 -7.28 4.81 -10.29
CA GLU A 204 -7.88 6.01 -9.72
C GLU A 204 -7.12 6.45 -8.47
N SER A 205 -6.67 5.50 -7.65
CA SER A 205 -5.89 5.79 -6.43
C SER A 205 -4.60 6.55 -6.70
N ALA A 206 -3.97 6.31 -7.86
CA ALA A 206 -2.76 7.02 -8.23
C ALA A 206 -3.05 8.48 -8.62
N MET A 207 -4.24 8.75 -9.17
CA MET A 207 -4.71 10.10 -9.53
C MET A 207 -5.23 10.87 -8.32
N ALA A 208 -6.05 10.21 -7.49
CA ALA A 208 -6.61 10.79 -6.27
C ALA A 208 -5.52 11.19 -5.26
N ASN A 209 -4.33 10.63 -5.40
CA ASN A 209 -3.19 10.90 -4.54
C ASN A 209 -2.28 12.02 -5.04
N PHE A 210 -2.77 12.91 -5.92
CA PHE A 210 -1.99 14.09 -6.29
C PHE A 210 -1.89 15.10 -5.14
N PRO A 211 -0.73 15.80 -5.05
CA PRO A 211 -0.53 16.85 -4.06
C PRO A 211 -1.62 17.91 -4.14
N SER A 212 -2.18 18.30 -2.98
CA SER A 212 -3.25 19.29 -2.95
C SER A 212 -2.73 20.69 -3.31
N PRO A 213 -3.38 21.41 -4.26
CA PRO A 213 -3.05 22.80 -4.53
C PRO A 213 -3.23 23.72 -3.33
N ALA A 214 -4.11 23.38 -2.38
CA ALA A 214 -4.31 24.15 -1.15
C ALA A 214 -3.09 24.14 -0.22
N VAL A 215 -2.19 23.17 -0.38
CA VAL A 215 -1.01 22.99 0.47
C VAL A 215 0.25 23.47 -0.24
N PHE A 216 0.45 23.06 -1.49
CA PHE A 216 1.67 23.37 -2.24
C PHE A 216 1.54 24.61 -3.13
N GLY A 217 0.33 25.12 -3.32
CA GLY A 217 0.09 26.27 -4.20
C GLY A 217 0.71 26.07 -5.58
N ARG A 218 1.55 27.03 -5.98
CA ARG A 218 2.25 27.05 -7.28
C ARG A 218 3.70 26.55 -7.20
N GLU A 219 4.11 25.97 -6.09
CA GLU A 219 5.46 25.40 -5.94
C GLU A 219 5.73 24.34 -7.03
N PRO A 220 6.91 24.33 -7.66
CA PRO A 220 7.26 23.31 -8.64
C PRO A 220 7.52 21.95 -7.94
N LEU A 221 6.62 21.00 -8.15
CA LEU A 221 6.68 19.65 -7.56
C LEU A 221 7.38 18.63 -8.47
N VAL A 222 7.27 18.82 -9.79
CA VAL A 222 8.04 18.06 -10.78
C VAL A 222 8.85 19.03 -11.60
N ILE A 223 10.17 18.93 -11.52
CA ILE A 223 11.11 19.78 -12.27
C ILE A 223 11.68 18.94 -13.41
N THR A 224 11.56 19.44 -14.64
CA THR A 224 12.14 18.80 -15.82
C THR A 224 12.99 19.81 -16.60
N LYS A 225 13.74 19.34 -17.60
CA LYS A 225 14.53 20.22 -18.48
C LYS A 225 13.66 21.21 -19.28
N LYS A 226 12.40 20.86 -19.56
CA LYS A 226 11.51 21.64 -20.45
C LYS A 226 10.53 22.51 -19.67
N ARG A 227 9.97 21.98 -18.59
CA ARG A 227 8.88 22.60 -17.83
C ARG A 227 8.83 22.11 -16.39
N ASN A 228 8.40 22.98 -15.49
CA ASN A 228 8.09 22.63 -14.11
C ASN A 228 6.58 22.49 -13.94
N TYR A 229 6.16 21.51 -13.14
CA TYR A 229 4.76 21.21 -12.87
C TYR A 229 4.45 21.41 -11.39
N SER A 230 3.47 22.25 -11.09
CA SER A 230 2.92 22.45 -9.75
C SER A 230 1.64 21.62 -9.56
N ALA A 231 1.11 21.58 -8.33
CA ALA A 231 -0.13 20.88 -8.01
C ALA A 231 -1.33 21.26 -8.91
N TYR A 232 -1.35 22.47 -9.48
CA TYR A 232 -2.41 22.94 -10.38
C TYR A 232 -2.36 22.36 -11.80
N VAL A 233 -1.22 21.81 -12.24
CA VAL A 233 -0.99 21.42 -13.64
C VAL A 233 -0.57 19.95 -13.75
N MET A 234 -1.16 19.09 -12.92
CA MET A 234 -0.85 17.67 -12.90
C MET A 234 -1.40 16.93 -14.14
N GLU A 235 -2.45 17.44 -14.77
CA GLU A 235 -2.95 16.94 -16.06
C GLU A 235 -1.89 17.11 -17.17
N ASP A 236 -1.24 18.28 -17.23
CA ASP A 236 -0.15 18.56 -18.16
C ASP A 236 1.05 17.63 -17.92
N PHE A 237 1.33 17.34 -16.64
CA PHE A 237 2.40 16.40 -16.28
C PHE A 237 2.10 14.98 -16.77
N LEU A 238 0.84 14.53 -16.66
CA LEU A 238 0.43 13.22 -17.19
C LEU A 238 0.54 13.15 -18.71
N ALA A 239 0.18 14.22 -19.42
CA ALA A 239 0.27 14.30 -20.88
C ALA A 239 1.71 14.38 -21.41
N ALA A 240 2.66 14.86 -20.59
CA ALA A 240 4.04 15.12 -21.02
C ALA A 240 4.97 13.88 -21.08
N GLY A 241 4.52 12.67 -20.71
CA GLY A 241 5.39 11.48 -20.67
C GLY A 241 4.70 10.13 -20.80
#